data_AF-A0A7W1SD59-F1
#
_entry.id   AF-A0A7W1SD59-F1
#
_cell.length_a   1.000
_cell.length_b   1.000
_cell.length_c   1.000
_cell.angle_alpha   90.00
_cell.angle_beta   90.00
_cell.angle_gamma   90.00
#
_symmetry.space_group_name_H-M   'P 1'
#
loop_
_entity.id
_entity.type
_entity.pdbx_description
1 polymer ?
#
loop_
_entity_poly.entity_id
_entity_poly.type
_entity_poly.pdbx_seq_one_letter_code
_entity_poly.pdbx_strand_id
1 'polypeptide(L)'
;MHVPGWHDSTTALQDAGRLTMLGIVQEQHPDRARLFMQWRRMDWPILVDSLNLLGVSVVPVTVAIDEHGIVRLVNPRRETIEEAFLDRTFEPPPETAAPAGEARTAPGDPPGRWAPVAAWRRHARDLFLWGGPEAIGPAVEAFERGASGAPDAAATFRLGVAYRARYDSPAREPGDFRRAVEHWERALAADPNQYIWRRRIQQYGPRLDKPYPFYDWIPEARAAVLARGESPVLLAVEPGGAEFAEPIKTFSADTRPATEPDPTGRIYRDRGEFVEIEALAVPRAIAPGAATRAHLVMRPNLDRRAHWNNEAEDLLVWVNPPEGWDVDERPVTVPLPPALVSQETRRVEFELRSPADASPGRVTVPAYALYYVCEDVDGTCLYRRQDVTLEVEVRR
;
A
#
# COMPACT_ATOMS: atom_id res chain seq x y z
N MET A 1 -11.48 3.30 -17.26
CA MET A 1 -11.38 4.25 -16.12
C MET A 1 -11.66 5.68 -16.59
N HIS A 2 -12.59 6.40 -15.94
CA HIS A 2 -12.91 7.79 -16.30
C HIS A 2 -11.74 8.72 -15.97
N VAL A 3 -11.42 9.68 -16.85
CA VAL A 3 -10.55 10.83 -16.54
C VAL A 3 -11.13 11.53 -15.29
N PRO A 4 -10.30 12.12 -14.40
CA PRO A 4 -10.83 13.10 -13.45
C PRO A 4 -11.71 14.10 -14.20
N GLY A 5 -13.00 14.12 -13.91
CA GLY A 5 -13.98 14.84 -14.74
C GLY A 5 -13.71 16.34 -14.88
N TRP A 6 -12.83 16.90 -14.04
CA TRP A 6 -12.31 18.25 -14.14
C TRP A 6 -11.32 18.45 -15.29
N HIS A 7 -10.37 17.53 -15.51
CA HIS A 7 -9.31 17.71 -16.52
C HIS A 7 -9.87 17.97 -17.92
N ASP A 8 -10.79 17.12 -18.37
CA ASP A 8 -11.43 17.28 -19.68
C ASP A 8 -12.24 18.60 -19.74
N SER A 9 -12.96 18.93 -18.66
CA SER A 9 -13.80 20.14 -18.62
C SER A 9 -13.03 21.45 -18.54
N THR A 10 -11.78 21.43 -18.08
CA THR A 10 -10.99 22.65 -17.82
C THR A 10 -9.80 22.83 -18.76
N THR A 11 -9.61 21.95 -19.75
CA THR A 11 -8.46 22.02 -20.67
C THR A 11 -8.38 23.37 -21.38
N ALA A 12 -9.46 23.83 -22.03
CA ALA A 12 -9.48 25.12 -22.72
C ALA A 12 -9.23 26.32 -21.78
N LEU A 13 -9.67 26.24 -20.53
CA LEU A 13 -9.45 27.30 -19.53
C LEU A 13 -7.99 27.36 -19.06
N GLN A 14 -7.34 26.20 -18.96
CA GLN A 14 -5.90 26.09 -18.66
C GLN A 14 -5.06 26.61 -19.82
N ASP A 15 -5.38 26.20 -21.06
CA ASP A 15 -4.67 26.65 -22.27
C ASP A 15 -4.75 28.18 -22.45
N ALA A 16 -5.88 28.78 -22.06
CA ALA A 16 -6.09 30.22 -22.08
C ALA A 16 -5.45 30.97 -20.89
N GLY A 17 -4.82 30.27 -19.95
CA GLY A 17 -4.23 30.86 -18.74
C GLY A 17 -5.26 31.44 -17.75
N ARG A 18 -6.55 31.09 -17.90
CA ARG A 18 -7.63 31.56 -17.01
C ARG A 18 -7.74 30.75 -15.72
N LEU A 19 -7.21 29.54 -15.72
CA LEU A 19 -7.30 28.60 -14.60
C LEU A 19 -6.01 27.79 -14.49
N THR A 20 -5.46 27.71 -13.28
CA THR A 20 -4.37 26.80 -12.95
C THR A 20 -4.92 25.62 -12.15
N MET A 21 -4.61 24.40 -12.58
CA MET A 21 -4.98 23.20 -11.85
C MET A 21 -3.80 22.71 -10.99
N LEU A 22 -4.13 22.21 -9.80
CA LEU A 22 -3.20 21.53 -8.90
C LEU A 22 -3.93 20.32 -8.32
N GLY A 23 -3.37 19.12 -8.44
CA GLY A 23 -3.89 17.94 -7.75
C GLY A 23 -3.13 17.63 -6.48
N ILE A 24 -3.84 17.08 -5.50
CA ILE A 24 -3.24 16.47 -4.32
C ILE A 24 -3.82 15.07 -4.18
N VAL A 25 -2.97 14.05 -4.31
CA VAL A 25 -3.38 12.65 -4.29
C VAL A 25 -3.01 11.98 -2.98
N GLN A 26 -3.92 11.18 -2.43
CA GLN A 26 -3.73 10.41 -1.21
C GLN A 26 -3.09 9.04 -1.53
N GLU A 27 -1.97 9.08 -2.25
CA GLU A 27 -1.25 7.92 -2.77
C GLU A 27 0.03 7.69 -1.94
N GLN A 28 0.45 6.43 -1.78
CA GLN A 28 1.73 6.06 -1.15
C GLN A 28 2.88 6.17 -2.14
N HIS A 29 2.65 5.76 -3.39
CA HIS A 29 3.68 5.60 -4.41
C HIS A 29 3.50 6.67 -5.51
N PRO A 30 4.33 7.74 -5.50
CA PRO A 30 4.14 8.91 -6.36
C PRO A 30 4.32 8.61 -7.87
N ASP A 31 5.13 7.62 -8.19
CA ASP A 31 5.33 7.06 -9.53
C ASP A 31 4.04 6.50 -10.17
N ARG A 32 3.12 5.93 -9.38
CA ARG A 32 1.81 5.48 -9.88
C ARG A 32 0.98 6.66 -10.37
N ALA A 33 0.94 7.76 -9.60
CA ALA A 33 0.28 8.98 -10.04
C ALA A 33 0.95 9.55 -11.30
N ARG A 34 2.29 9.52 -11.37
CA ARG A 34 3.04 9.96 -12.55
C ARG A 34 2.74 9.11 -13.79
N LEU A 35 2.64 7.79 -13.67
CA LEU A 35 2.22 6.91 -14.77
C LEU A 35 0.80 7.23 -15.24
N PHE A 36 -0.13 7.46 -14.31
CA PHE A 36 -1.50 7.86 -14.65
C PHE A 36 -1.50 9.19 -15.42
N MET A 37 -0.75 10.19 -14.96
CA MET A 37 -0.62 11.49 -15.64
C MET A 37 -0.06 11.32 -17.06
N GLN A 38 1.01 10.53 -17.23
CA GLN A 38 1.58 10.22 -18.54
C GLN A 38 0.55 9.53 -19.46
N TRP A 39 -0.19 8.57 -18.92
CA TRP A 39 -1.20 7.84 -19.68
C TRP A 39 -2.30 8.79 -20.18
N ARG A 40 -2.79 9.67 -19.31
CA ARG A 40 -3.88 10.62 -19.59
C ARG A 40 -3.43 11.94 -20.22
N ARG A 41 -2.12 12.13 -20.46
CA ARG A 41 -1.53 13.37 -21.01
C ARG A 41 -1.90 14.62 -20.19
N MET A 42 -1.88 14.45 -18.88
CA MET A 42 -2.11 15.53 -17.94
C MET A 42 -0.76 16.21 -17.63
N ASP A 43 -0.73 17.54 -17.68
CA ASP A 43 0.48 18.36 -17.57
C ASP A 43 0.49 19.30 -16.36
N TRP A 44 -0.64 19.43 -15.68
CA TRP A 44 -0.75 20.21 -14.45
C TRP A 44 -0.08 19.50 -13.25
N PRO A 45 0.46 20.26 -12.28
CA PRO A 45 1.20 19.71 -11.15
C PRO A 45 0.35 18.81 -10.24
N ILE A 46 0.93 17.71 -9.78
CA ILE A 46 0.38 16.84 -8.71
C ILE A 46 1.34 16.80 -7.53
N LEU A 47 0.79 17.01 -6.34
CA LEU A 47 1.43 16.73 -5.06
C LEU A 47 0.89 15.42 -4.50
N VAL A 48 1.73 14.71 -3.76
CA VAL A 48 1.38 13.43 -3.13
C VAL A 48 1.34 13.64 -1.62
N ASP A 49 0.19 13.38 -1.02
CA ASP A 49 -0.05 13.49 0.41
C ASP A 49 -0.26 12.10 1.03
N SER A 50 0.81 11.31 1.10
CA SER A 50 0.74 9.95 1.67
C SER A 50 0.36 9.94 3.15
N LEU A 51 0.64 11.05 3.86
CA LEU A 51 0.49 11.21 5.30
C LEU A 51 -0.87 11.81 5.73
N ASN A 52 -1.76 12.10 4.77
CA ASN A 52 -3.00 12.85 4.97
C ASN A 52 -2.78 14.11 5.84
N LEU A 53 -1.87 14.98 5.40
CA LEU A 53 -1.52 16.24 6.06
C LEU A 53 -2.60 17.30 5.87
N LEU A 54 -3.36 17.23 4.78
CA LEU A 54 -4.54 18.06 4.59
C LEU A 54 -5.67 17.72 5.57
N GLY A 55 -5.63 16.53 6.18
CA GLY A 55 -6.66 16.07 7.11
C GLY A 55 -8.03 15.90 6.45
N VAL A 56 -8.06 15.71 5.13
CA VAL A 56 -9.30 15.42 4.42
C VAL A 56 -9.79 14.04 4.83
N SER A 57 -11.09 13.89 5.04
CA SER A 57 -11.68 12.60 5.43
C SER A 57 -12.17 11.80 4.22
N VAL A 58 -12.35 12.44 3.05
CA VAL A 58 -12.93 11.85 1.84
C VAL A 58 -12.31 12.47 0.58
N VAL A 59 -12.34 11.75 -0.53
CA VAL A 59 -11.93 12.20 -1.87
C VAL A 59 -12.93 11.72 -2.94
N PRO A 60 -13.09 12.43 -4.07
CA PRO A 60 -12.43 13.69 -4.41
C PRO A 60 -13.02 14.90 -3.65
N VAL A 61 -12.19 15.90 -3.40
CA VAL A 61 -12.60 17.25 -2.96
C VAL A 61 -12.03 18.24 -3.96
N THR A 62 -12.86 19.14 -4.47
CA THR A 62 -12.43 20.20 -5.38
C THR A 62 -12.54 21.54 -4.66
N VAL A 63 -11.51 22.38 -4.75
CA VAL A 63 -11.51 23.73 -4.17
C VAL A 63 -11.17 24.75 -5.24
N ALA A 64 -11.87 25.89 -5.23
CA ALA A 64 -11.52 27.04 -6.05
C ALA A 64 -10.86 28.10 -5.17
N ILE A 65 -9.61 28.45 -5.48
CA ILE A 65 -8.78 29.38 -4.73
C ILE A 65 -8.53 30.60 -5.60
N ASP A 66 -8.88 31.78 -5.11
CA ASP A 66 -8.73 33.05 -5.84
C ASP A 66 -7.27 33.53 -5.91
N GLU A 67 -7.06 34.66 -6.59
CA GLU A 67 -5.76 35.30 -6.77
C GLU A 67 -5.11 35.78 -5.45
N HIS A 68 -5.90 35.86 -4.36
CA HIS A 68 -5.44 36.24 -3.02
C HIS A 68 -5.16 35.01 -2.14
N GLY A 69 -5.27 33.79 -2.68
CA GLY A 69 -5.04 32.56 -1.94
C GLY A 69 -6.21 32.13 -1.05
N ILE A 70 -7.41 32.67 -1.26
CA ILE A 70 -8.59 32.39 -0.45
C ILE A 70 -9.46 31.34 -1.12
N VAL A 71 -9.84 30.31 -0.37
CA VAL A 71 -10.84 29.32 -0.82
C VAL A 71 -12.20 30.00 -0.93
N ARG A 72 -12.72 30.12 -2.15
CA ARG A 72 -14.03 30.73 -2.43
C ARG A 72 -15.14 29.70 -2.59
N LEU A 73 -14.83 28.54 -3.15
CA LEU A 73 -15.79 27.45 -3.36
C LEU A 73 -15.20 26.11 -2.93
N VAL A 74 -16.04 25.26 -2.35
CA VAL A 74 -15.75 23.86 -2.04
C VAL A 74 -16.75 22.98 -2.80
N ASN A 75 -16.23 22.00 -3.53
CA ASN A 75 -16.95 21.14 -4.46
C ASN A 75 -17.88 21.91 -5.42
N PRO A 76 -17.36 22.91 -6.16
CA PRO A 76 -18.16 23.59 -7.17
C PRO A 76 -18.65 22.61 -8.25
N ARG A 77 -19.74 22.98 -8.94
CA ARG A 77 -20.19 22.26 -10.12
C ARG A 77 -19.35 22.69 -11.32
N ARG A 78 -18.98 21.75 -12.18
CA ARG A 78 -18.18 22.02 -13.39
C ARG A 78 -18.90 22.97 -14.33
N GLU A 79 -20.22 22.81 -14.43
CA GLU A 79 -21.08 23.54 -15.36
C GLU A 79 -21.24 25.02 -14.98
N THR A 80 -20.92 25.41 -13.74
CA THR A 80 -21.12 26.77 -13.23
C THR A 80 -19.83 27.42 -12.77
N ILE A 81 -18.66 26.80 -12.99
CA ILE A 81 -17.39 27.30 -12.42
C ILE A 81 -16.99 28.66 -13.01
N GLU A 82 -17.32 28.91 -14.29
CA GLU A 82 -17.00 30.19 -14.93
C GLU A 82 -17.76 31.33 -14.25
N GLU A 83 -19.08 31.28 -14.26
CA GLU A 83 -19.93 32.31 -13.64
C GLU A 83 -19.70 32.44 -12.12
N ALA A 84 -19.59 31.30 -11.42
CA ALA A 84 -19.51 31.32 -9.96
C ALA A 84 -18.13 31.76 -9.43
N PHE A 85 -17.08 31.68 -10.25
CA PHE A 85 -15.71 31.90 -9.81
C PHE A 85 -14.85 32.67 -10.82
N LEU A 86 -14.67 32.17 -12.05
CA LEU A 86 -13.69 32.73 -12.99
C LEU A 86 -14.08 34.11 -13.56
N ASP A 87 -15.38 34.39 -13.67
CA ASP A 87 -15.90 35.67 -14.16
C ASP A 87 -16.10 36.70 -13.03
N ARG A 88 -15.64 36.37 -11.82
CA ARG A 88 -15.73 37.22 -10.63
C ARG A 88 -14.38 37.83 -10.31
N THR A 89 -14.41 39.08 -9.84
CA THR A 89 -13.28 39.69 -9.15
C THR A 89 -13.51 39.60 -7.65
N PHE A 90 -12.50 39.20 -6.90
CA PHE A 90 -12.58 39.07 -5.46
C PHE A 90 -11.86 40.22 -4.78
N GLU A 91 -12.49 40.81 -3.76
CA GLU A 91 -11.82 41.80 -2.94
C GLU A 91 -10.68 41.15 -2.14
N PRO A 92 -9.50 41.81 -2.07
CA PRO A 92 -8.40 41.32 -1.26
C PRO A 92 -8.81 41.25 0.22
N PRO A 93 -8.38 40.22 0.95
CA PRO A 93 -8.68 40.14 2.38
C PRO A 93 -7.98 41.31 3.11
N PRO A 94 -8.61 41.87 4.16
CA PRO A 94 -8.07 43.02 4.89
C PRO A 94 -6.70 42.74 5.53
N GLU A 95 -6.41 41.48 5.84
CA GLU A 95 -5.08 40.97 6.16
C GLU A 95 -4.89 39.62 5.45
N THR A 96 -4.07 39.58 4.40
CA THR A 96 -3.45 38.31 3.99
C THR A 96 -2.43 37.95 5.05
N ALA A 97 -2.73 36.95 5.88
CA ALA A 97 -1.70 36.34 6.70
C ALA A 97 -0.58 35.89 5.75
N ALA A 98 0.65 36.36 5.99
CA ALA A 98 1.80 35.81 5.28
C ALA A 98 1.79 34.28 5.48
N PRO A 99 2.11 33.48 4.44
CA PRO A 99 2.20 32.04 4.60
C PRO A 99 3.06 31.73 5.83
N ALA A 100 2.52 30.89 6.72
CA ALA A 100 3.13 30.65 8.02
C ALA A 100 4.44 29.87 7.84
N GLY A 101 5.56 30.62 7.79
CA GLY A 101 6.92 30.09 7.81
C GLY A 101 7.60 29.98 6.45
N GLU A 102 8.93 29.91 6.47
CA GLU A 102 9.74 29.58 5.30
C GLU A 102 9.42 28.17 4.81
N ALA A 103 9.29 28.02 3.49
CA ALA A 103 9.21 26.72 2.85
C ALA A 103 10.49 25.93 3.17
N ARG A 104 10.39 24.93 4.04
CA ARG A 104 11.51 24.06 4.35
C ARG A 104 11.73 23.09 3.21
N THR A 105 12.94 23.09 2.66
CA THR A 105 13.38 22.17 1.62
C THR A 105 14.28 21.06 2.15
N ALA A 106 14.55 21.05 3.47
CA ALA A 106 15.39 20.05 4.11
C ALA A 106 14.92 19.78 5.56
N PRO A 107 15.12 18.56 6.08
CA PRO A 107 14.93 18.27 7.50
C PRO A 107 15.92 19.08 8.34
N GLY A 108 15.45 19.63 9.46
CA GLY A 108 16.33 20.20 10.48
C GLY A 108 16.89 19.14 11.43
N ASP A 109 17.76 19.56 12.37
CA ASP A 109 18.31 18.67 13.40
C ASP A 109 17.21 17.96 14.22
N PRO A 110 17.50 16.73 14.71
CA PRO A 110 16.57 16.02 15.56
C PRO A 110 16.26 16.81 16.83
N PRO A 111 15.00 16.84 17.29
CA PRO A 111 14.66 17.43 18.58
C PRO A 111 15.46 16.78 19.72
N GLY A 112 15.74 17.53 20.78
CA GLY A 112 16.33 16.98 21.99
C GLY A 112 15.48 15.85 22.57
N ARG A 113 16.10 14.92 23.32
CA ARG A 113 15.44 13.74 23.92
C ARG A 113 14.14 14.07 24.68
N TRP A 114 14.11 15.23 25.33
CA TRP A 114 12.99 15.70 26.16
C TRP A 114 12.07 16.69 25.42
N ALA A 115 12.22 16.84 24.11
CA ALA A 115 11.37 17.72 23.33
C ALA A 115 9.91 17.24 23.33
N PRO A 116 8.93 18.16 23.24
CA PRO A 116 7.52 17.79 23.18
C PRO A 116 7.21 16.87 21.99
N VAL A 117 6.21 16.01 22.15
CA VAL A 117 5.72 15.09 21.10
C VAL A 117 5.43 15.81 19.77
N ALA A 118 4.90 17.04 19.83
CA ALA A 118 4.64 17.85 18.63
C ALA A 118 5.91 18.20 17.83
N ALA A 119 7.06 18.35 18.49
CA ALA A 119 8.35 18.59 17.83
C ALA A 119 8.80 17.32 17.07
N TRP A 120 8.68 16.14 17.69
CA TRP A 120 8.95 14.86 17.04
C TRP A 120 8.03 14.61 15.84
N ARG A 121 6.73 14.88 15.96
CA ARG A 121 5.78 14.77 14.84
C ARG A 121 6.14 15.70 13.67
N ARG A 122 6.65 16.90 13.94
CA ARG A 122 7.12 17.82 12.89
C ARG A 122 8.37 17.27 12.22
N HIS A 123 9.37 16.90 13.02
CA HIS A 123 10.63 16.36 12.51
C HIS A 123 10.43 15.08 11.70
N ALA A 124 9.55 14.18 12.14
CA ALA A 124 9.21 12.96 11.40
C ALA A 124 8.62 13.25 10.02
N ARG A 125 7.72 14.23 9.91
CA ARG A 125 7.17 14.68 8.61
C ARG A 125 8.24 15.29 7.73
N ASP A 126 9.10 16.15 8.30
CA ASP A 126 10.18 16.79 7.55
C ASP A 126 11.15 15.74 6.99
N LEU A 127 11.54 14.73 7.78
CA LEU A 127 12.35 13.61 7.33
C LEU A 127 11.66 12.80 6.23
N PHE A 128 10.39 12.44 6.42
CA PHE A 128 9.64 11.63 5.46
C PHE A 128 9.45 12.32 4.11
N LEU A 129 9.17 13.62 4.11
CA LEU A 129 8.89 14.38 2.89
C LEU A 129 10.15 14.89 2.18
N TRP A 130 11.17 15.29 2.95
CA TRP A 130 12.31 16.05 2.42
C TRP A 130 13.67 15.36 2.64
N GLY A 131 13.73 14.30 3.45
CA GLY A 131 14.99 13.63 3.80
C GLY A 131 15.48 12.60 2.78
N GLY A 132 14.65 12.22 1.81
CA GLY A 132 14.99 11.20 0.81
C GLY A 132 15.03 9.77 1.37
N PRO A 133 15.47 8.78 0.56
CA PRO A 133 15.40 7.36 0.91
C PRO A 133 16.13 6.98 2.20
N GLU A 134 17.31 7.54 2.44
CA GLU A 134 18.13 7.29 3.64
C GLU A 134 17.46 7.76 4.94
N ALA A 135 16.54 8.73 4.85
CA ALA A 135 15.85 9.30 6.01
C ALA A 135 14.61 8.51 6.43
N ILE A 136 14.19 7.48 5.69
CA ILE A 136 12.97 6.72 6.00
C ILE A 136 13.08 5.96 7.33
N GLY A 137 14.23 5.35 7.62
CA GLY A 137 14.50 4.73 8.93
C GLY A 137 14.37 5.73 10.09
N PRO A 138 15.16 6.81 10.09
CA PRO A 138 15.03 7.89 11.07
C PRO A 138 13.61 8.51 11.17
N ALA A 139 12.88 8.58 10.05
CA ALA A 139 11.51 9.07 10.04
C ALA A 139 10.57 8.14 10.83
N VAL A 140 10.70 6.82 10.68
CA VAL A 140 9.95 5.83 11.46
C VAL A 140 10.21 6.03 12.95
N GLU A 141 11.48 6.11 13.38
CA GLU A 141 11.84 6.36 14.79
C GLU A 141 11.25 7.67 15.32
N ALA A 142 11.28 8.73 14.52
CA ALA A 142 10.70 10.01 14.88
C ALA A 142 9.16 9.95 14.96
N PHE A 143 8.49 9.18 14.11
CA PHE A 143 7.05 8.93 14.19
C PHE A 143 6.68 8.11 15.42
N GLU A 144 7.46 7.09 15.79
CA GLU A 144 7.27 6.31 17.04
C GLU A 144 7.35 7.23 18.26
N ARG A 145 8.37 8.09 18.33
CA ARG A 145 8.47 9.12 19.40
C ARG A 145 7.30 10.08 19.37
N GLY A 146 6.88 10.50 18.17
CA GLY A 146 5.70 11.33 17.92
C GLY A 146 4.37 10.66 18.28
N ALA A 147 4.33 9.35 18.44
CA ALA A 147 3.15 8.57 18.80
C ALA A 147 3.12 8.14 20.28
N SER A 148 4.21 8.36 21.04
CA SER A 148 4.35 7.92 22.44
C SER A 148 3.50 8.66 23.48
N GLY A 149 2.75 9.69 23.06
CA GLY A 149 1.91 10.53 23.92
C GLY A 149 0.44 10.10 23.99
N ALA A 150 -0.45 11.08 24.17
CA ALA A 150 -1.89 10.85 24.14
C ALA A 150 -2.33 10.22 22.81
N PRO A 151 -3.36 9.33 22.81
CA PRO A 151 -3.88 8.71 21.61
C PRO A 151 -4.23 9.75 20.55
N ASP A 152 -3.66 9.59 19.36
CA ASP A 152 -3.89 10.45 18.20
C ASP A 152 -4.00 9.56 16.97
N ALA A 153 -5.21 9.48 16.43
CA ALA A 153 -5.53 8.60 15.31
C ALA A 153 -4.73 8.98 14.05
N ALA A 154 -4.56 10.28 13.79
CA ALA A 154 -3.80 10.75 12.63
C ALA A 154 -2.30 10.49 12.76
N ALA A 155 -1.73 10.68 13.96
CA ALA A 155 -0.33 10.31 14.22
C ALA A 155 -0.12 8.80 14.07
N THR A 156 -1.08 8.00 14.53
CA THR A 156 -1.05 6.53 14.40
C THR A 156 -1.10 6.13 12.91
N PHE A 157 -1.99 6.72 12.12
CA PHE A 157 -2.08 6.47 10.68
C PHE A 157 -0.76 6.77 9.96
N ARG A 158 -0.15 7.92 10.26
CA ARG A 158 1.12 8.37 9.67
C ARG A 158 2.28 7.44 10.02
N LEU A 159 2.34 6.92 11.24
CA LEU A 159 3.32 5.91 11.61
C LEU A 159 3.14 4.63 10.78
N GLY A 160 1.90 4.21 10.52
CA GLY A 160 1.64 3.09 9.60
C GLY A 160 2.14 3.36 8.17
N VAL A 161 1.94 4.59 7.66
CA VAL A 161 2.46 5.02 6.36
C VAL A 161 4.00 4.98 6.31
N ALA A 162 4.67 5.38 7.40
CA ALA A 162 6.12 5.34 7.51
C ALA A 162 6.67 3.92 7.52
N TYR A 163 6.07 3.01 8.29
CA TYR A 163 6.45 1.59 8.25
C TYR A 163 6.25 1.00 6.86
N ARG A 164 5.16 1.34 6.17
CA ARG A 164 4.97 0.87 4.79
C ARG A 164 6.04 1.40 3.84
N ALA A 165 6.36 2.69 3.92
CA ALA A 165 7.43 3.27 3.11
C ALA A 165 8.78 2.58 3.37
N ARG A 166 9.10 2.27 4.63
CA ARG A 166 10.32 1.54 4.98
C ARG A 166 10.31 0.11 4.43
N TYR A 167 9.19 -0.59 4.54
CA TYR A 167 8.99 -1.93 3.99
C TYR A 167 9.27 -2.01 2.48
N ASP A 168 8.81 -0.98 1.75
CA ASP A 168 8.97 -0.89 0.31
C ASP A 168 10.36 -0.38 -0.13
N SER A 169 11.24 -0.04 0.82
CA SER A 169 12.58 0.50 0.57
C SER A 169 13.70 -0.53 0.84
N PRO A 170 14.95 -0.24 0.43
CA PRO A 170 16.11 -1.02 0.85
C PRO A 170 16.35 -1.04 2.37
N ALA A 171 15.83 -0.05 3.12
CA ALA A 171 15.93 0.04 4.57
C ALA A 171 14.86 -0.79 5.32
N ARG A 172 14.17 -1.71 4.62
CA ARG A 172 13.14 -2.59 5.19
C ARG A 172 13.67 -3.33 6.40
N GLU A 173 12.83 -3.42 7.43
CA GLU A 173 13.03 -4.30 8.57
C GLU A 173 11.95 -5.39 8.65
N PRO A 174 12.25 -6.56 9.25
CA PRO A 174 11.26 -7.59 9.50
C PRO A 174 10.03 -7.07 10.22
N GLY A 175 8.85 -7.37 9.68
CA GLY A 175 7.57 -7.01 10.29
C GLY A 175 7.10 -5.59 10.03
N ASP A 176 7.80 -4.79 9.21
CA ASP A 176 7.34 -3.45 8.84
C ASP A 176 5.93 -3.44 8.25
N PHE A 177 5.61 -4.36 7.34
CA PHE A 177 4.27 -4.40 6.77
C PHE A 177 3.19 -4.77 7.80
N ARG A 178 3.51 -5.69 8.73
CA ARG A 178 2.61 -6.02 9.86
C ARG A 178 2.35 -4.79 10.72
N ARG A 179 3.40 -4.06 11.09
CA ARG A 179 3.29 -2.82 11.88
C ARG A 179 2.49 -1.76 11.12
N ALA A 180 2.70 -1.62 9.81
CA ALA A 180 1.92 -0.70 8.99
C ALA A 180 0.41 -0.97 9.10
N VAL A 181 0.01 -2.23 8.89
CA VAL A 181 -1.40 -2.65 8.99
C VAL A 181 -1.96 -2.46 10.40
N GLU A 182 -1.23 -2.87 11.43
CA GLU A 182 -1.62 -2.67 12.84
C GLU A 182 -1.91 -1.21 13.17
N HIS A 183 -1.06 -0.30 12.68
CA HIS A 183 -1.22 1.13 12.90
C HIS A 183 -2.39 1.71 12.10
N TRP A 184 -2.59 1.28 10.85
CA TRP A 184 -3.77 1.71 10.07
C TRP A 184 -5.08 1.22 10.68
N GLU A 185 -5.16 -0.04 11.10
CA GLU A 185 -6.35 -0.59 11.76
C GLU A 185 -6.66 0.14 13.07
N ARG A 186 -5.64 0.42 13.88
CA ARG A 186 -5.80 1.18 15.13
C ARG A 186 -6.24 2.62 14.88
N ALA A 187 -5.70 3.26 13.85
CA ALA A 187 -6.11 4.60 13.46
C ALA A 187 -7.58 4.62 13.00
N LEU A 188 -7.99 3.68 12.14
CA LEU A 188 -9.37 3.58 11.67
C LEU A 188 -10.34 3.22 12.80
N ALA A 189 -9.93 2.38 13.77
CA ALA A 189 -10.76 2.10 14.94
C ALA A 189 -10.98 3.35 15.81
N ALA A 190 -9.98 4.23 15.90
CA ALA A 190 -10.08 5.49 16.63
C ALA A 190 -10.88 6.57 15.89
N ASP A 191 -10.89 6.56 14.55
CA ASP A 191 -11.73 7.43 13.73
C ASP A 191 -12.32 6.66 12.52
N PRO A 192 -13.47 5.98 12.70
CA PRO A 192 -14.05 5.09 11.69
C PRO A 192 -14.60 5.82 10.46
N ASN A 193 -14.75 7.14 10.51
CA ASN A 193 -15.27 7.95 9.41
C ASN A 193 -14.18 8.37 8.40
N GLN A 194 -12.93 7.99 8.63
CA GLN A 194 -11.81 8.31 7.75
C GLN A 194 -11.79 7.38 6.53
N TYR A 195 -12.40 7.83 5.44
CA TYR A 195 -12.50 7.05 4.20
C TYR A 195 -11.13 6.69 3.62
N ILE A 196 -10.17 7.63 3.64
CA ILE A 196 -8.82 7.40 3.10
C ILE A 196 -8.10 6.28 3.85
N TRP A 197 -8.23 6.26 5.18
CA TRP A 197 -7.58 5.24 6.02
C TRP A 197 -8.19 3.86 5.78
N ARG A 198 -9.52 3.79 5.63
CA ARG A 198 -10.22 2.57 5.23
C ARG A 198 -9.74 2.05 3.86
N ARG A 199 -9.62 2.94 2.87
CA ARG A 199 -9.13 2.58 1.53
C ARG A 199 -7.70 2.05 1.56
N ARG A 200 -6.83 2.58 2.44
CA ARG A 200 -5.46 2.07 2.62
C ARG A 200 -5.44 0.60 3.09
N ILE A 201 -6.34 0.21 3.98
CA ILE A 201 -6.45 -1.20 4.42
C ILE A 201 -7.06 -2.05 3.31
N GLN A 202 -8.14 -1.58 2.69
CA GLN A 202 -8.83 -2.30 1.62
C GLN A 202 -7.97 -2.48 0.35
N GLN A 203 -6.97 -1.64 0.13
CA GLN A 203 -5.97 -1.81 -0.92
C GLN A 203 -5.25 -3.16 -0.80
N TYR A 204 -4.96 -3.60 0.44
CA TYR A 204 -4.31 -4.87 0.73
C TYR A 204 -5.27 -5.95 1.25
N GLY A 205 -6.55 -5.62 1.47
CA GLY A 205 -7.58 -6.52 1.98
C GLY A 205 -8.18 -7.48 0.94
N PRO A 206 -9.17 -8.29 1.34
CA PRO A 206 -9.83 -9.27 0.48
C PRO A 206 -10.76 -8.61 -0.55
N ARG A 207 -11.04 -9.32 -1.64
CA ARG A 207 -11.93 -8.89 -2.72
C ARG A 207 -13.35 -8.61 -2.27
N LEU A 208 -13.85 -9.32 -1.25
CA LEU A 208 -15.18 -9.08 -0.69
C LEU A 208 -15.36 -7.66 -0.13
N ASP A 209 -14.28 -7.07 0.40
CA ASP A 209 -14.32 -5.74 1.04
C ASP A 209 -13.91 -4.62 0.09
N LYS A 210 -13.53 -4.97 -1.15
CA LYS A 210 -13.06 -3.98 -2.13
C LYS A 210 -14.24 -3.21 -2.74
N PRO A 211 -14.12 -1.88 -2.86
CA PRO A 211 -15.12 -1.07 -3.55
C PRO A 211 -15.02 -1.11 -5.09
N TYR A 212 -13.80 -1.34 -5.57
CA TYR A 212 -13.34 -1.23 -6.95
C TYR A 212 -11.90 -1.76 -6.99
N PRO A 213 -11.40 -2.18 -8.17
CA PRO A 213 -9.98 -2.45 -8.34
C PRO A 213 -9.17 -1.15 -8.22
N PHE A 214 -8.07 -1.18 -7.47
CA PHE A 214 -7.26 0.02 -7.24
C PHE A 214 -6.33 0.33 -8.42
N TYR A 215 -5.73 -0.70 -9.03
CA TYR A 215 -4.62 -0.53 -9.96
C TYR A 215 -4.68 -1.33 -11.27
N ASP A 216 -5.82 -1.95 -11.59
CA ASP A 216 -6.03 -2.72 -12.84
C ASP A 216 -5.84 -1.90 -14.12
N TRP A 217 -5.83 -0.58 -14.00
CA TRP A 217 -5.52 0.35 -15.09
C TRP A 217 -4.03 0.38 -15.45
N ILE A 218 -3.12 -0.11 -14.61
CA ILE A 218 -1.66 -0.03 -14.86
C ILE A 218 -1.25 -0.78 -16.14
N PRO A 219 -1.67 -2.04 -16.37
CA PRO A 219 -1.40 -2.73 -17.64
C PRO A 219 -1.94 -1.97 -18.86
N GLU A 220 -3.17 -1.46 -18.77
CA GLU A 220 -3.78 -0.64 -19.83
C GLU A 220 -2.97 0.63 -20.10
N ALA A 221 -2.58 1.35 -19.04
CA ALA A 221 -1.77 2.56 -19.11
C ALA A 221 -0.42 2.30 -19.78
N ARG A 222 0.31 1.25 -19.35
CA ARG A 222 1.60 0.88 -19.94
C ARG A 222 1.47 0.54 -21.42
N ALA A 223 0.49 -0.27 -21.78
CA ALA A 223 0.23 -0.64 -23.18
C ALA A 223 -0.11 0.60 -24.02
N ALA A 224 -0.96 1.49 -23.52
CA ALA A 224 -1.35 2.71 -24.21
C ALA A 224 -0.18 3.69 -24.39
N VAL A 225 0.71 3.82 -23.40
CA VAL A 225 1.92 4.65 -23.49
C VAL A 225 2.89 4.05 -24.52
N LEU A 226 3.14 2.74 -24.48
CA LEU A 226 3.99 2.05 -25.45
C LEU A 226 3.47 2.16 -26.88
N ALA A 227 2.16 2.04 -27.08
CA ALA A 227 1.53 2.17 -28.39
C ALA A 227 1.74 3.57 -29.02
N ARG A 228 2.09 4.58 -28.22
CA ARG A 228 2.44 5.93 -28.69
C ARG A 228 3.93 6.12 -28.99
N GLY A 229 4.75 5.09 -28.78
CA GLY A 229 6.21 5.16 -28.92
C GLY A 229 6.92 5.78 -27.71
N GLU A 230 6.23 5.92 -26.58
CA GLU A 230 6.81 6.42 -25.33
C GLU A 230 7.22 5.28 -24.41
N SER A 231 8.19 5.51 -23.51
CA SER A 231 8.49 4.58 -22.42
C SER A 231 7.58 4.86 -21.21
N PRO A 232 6.84 3.87 -20.70
CA PRO A 232 6.06 4.03 -19.47
C PRO A 232 6.95 4.40 -18.29
N VAL A 233 6.44 5.30 -17.44
CA VAL A 233 7.04 5.59 -16.13
C VAL A 233 7.21 4.28 -15.37
N LEU A 234 8.45 4.03 -14.94
CA LEU A 234 8.80 2.88 -14.11
C LEU A 234 8.22 3.07 -12.70
N LEU A 235 7.67 2.00 -12.16
CA LEU A 235 7.23 1.95 -10.77
C LEU A 235 8.36 1.39 -9.91
N ALA A 236 8.74 2.12 -8.87
CA ALA A 236 9.65 1.67 -7.82
C ALA A 236 9.06 0.48 -7.05
N VAL A 237 7.73 0.46 -6.89
CA VAL A 237 7.01 -0.62 -6.20
C VAL A 237 5.82 -1.06 -7.05
N GLU A 238 5.97 -2.21 -7.70
CA GLU A 238 4.87 -2.84 -8.43
C GLU A 238 3.72 -3.23 -7.49
N PRO A 239 2.47 -2.95 -7.85
CA PRO A 239 1.31 -3.44 -7.11
C PRO A 239 1.27 -4.98 -7.03
N GLY A 240 0.84 -5.49 -5.88
CA GLY A 240 0.63 -6.92 -5.64
C GLY A 240 -0.72 -7.43 -6.14
N GLY A 241 -1.01 -8.71 -5.88
CA GLY A 241 -2.27 -9.34 -6.31
C GLY A 241 -3.49 -8.66 -5.70
N ALA A 242 -3.41 -8.24 -4.44
CA ALA A 242 -4.47 -7.57 -3.70
C ALA A 242 -4.83 -6.25 -4.37
N GLU A 243 -3.83 -5.55 -4.86
CA GLU A 243 -3.95 -4.24 -5.47
C GLU A 243 -4.61 -4.30 -6.86
N PHE A 244 -4.48 -5.45 -7.54
CA PHE A 244 -5.11 -5.79 -8.81
C PHE A 244 -6.45 -6.54 -8.69
N ALA A 245 -6.93 -6.78 -7.47
CA ALA A 245 -8.02 -7.71 -7.28
C ALA A 245 -9.39 -7.02 -7.49
N GLU A 246 -10.14 -7.46 -8.51
CA GLU A 246 -11.51 -7.02 -8.73
C GLU A 246 -12.43 -7.41 -7.55
N PRO A 247 -13.37 -6.54 -7.16
CA PRO A 247 -14.29 -6.84 -6.06
C PRO A 247 -15.25 -7.98 -6.44
N ILE A 248 -15.49 -8.88 -5.48
CA ILE A 248 -16.43 -9.99 -5.65
C ILE A 248 -17.63 -9.82 -4.72
N LYS A 249 -18.79 -10.33 -5.13
CA LYS A 249 -20.00 -10.32 -4.28
C LYS A 249 -20.13 -11.55 -3.39
N THR A 250 -19.52 -12.64 -3.80
CA THR A 250 -19.63 -13.95 -3.14
C THR A 250 -18.26 -14.60 -3.09
N PHE A 251 -17.89 -15.04 -1.89
CA PHE A 251 -16.67 -15.84 -1.71
C PHE A 251 -16.86 -17.21 -2.35
N SER A 252 -15.91 -17.62 -3.18
CA SER A 252 -15.90 -18.94 -3.81
C SER A 252 -14.73 -19.71 -3.23
N ALA A 253 -15.03 -20.71 -2.39
CA ALA A 253 -14.02 -21.60 -1.85
C ALA A 253 -13.43 -22.50 -2.94
N ASP A 254 -12.14 -22.78 -2.86
CA ASP A 254 -11.53 -23.80 -3.71
C ASP A 254 -12.00 -25.18 -3.28
N THR A 255 -12.89 -25.75 -4.09
CA THR A 255 -13.45 -27.09 -3.87
C THR A 255 -12.77 -28.14 -4.74
N ARG A 256 -11.75 -27.75 -5.52
CA ARG A 256 -11.02 -28.70 -6.37
C ARG A 256 -10.32 -29.73 -5.49
N PRO A 257 -10.38 -31.02 -5.84
CA PRO A 257 -9.57 -32.03 -5.18
C PRO A 257 -8.09 -31.68 -5.36
N ALA A 258 -7.43 -31.31 -4.27
CA ALA A 258 -6.00 -31.07 -4.23
C ALA A 258 -5.35 -32.12 -3.34
N THR A 259 -4.26 -32.72 -3.81
CA THR A 259 -3.46 -33.65 -3.01
C THR A 259 -2.40 -32.86 -2.26
N GLU A 260 -2.36 -33.02 -0.93
CA GLU A 260 -1.30 -32.43 -0.13
C GLU A 260 0.07 -32.94 -0.62
N PRO A 261 1.03 -32.06 -0.94
CA PRO A 261 2.30 -32.47 -1.52
C PRO A 261 3.25 -33.12 -0.50
N ASP A 262 3.13 -32.79 0.79
CA ASP A 262 3.97 -33.37 1.84
C ASP A 262 3.17 -33.79 3.09
N PRO A 263 2.22 -34.73 2.96
CA PRO A 263 1.27 -35.10 4.03
C PRO A 263 1.97 -35.77 5.23
N THR A 264 3.16 -36.33 5.00
CA THR A 264 3.95 -37.03 6.01
C THR A 264 5.13 -36.19 6.52
N GLY A 265 5.32 -34.97 6.03
CA GLY A 265 6.42 -34.11 6.46
C GLY A 265 7.80 -34.67 6.12
N ARG A 266 7.96 -35.35 4.98
CA ARG A 266 9.20 -35.99 4.53
C ARG A 266 10.20 -35.01 3.93
N ILE A 267 9.74 -33.84 3.46
CA ILE A 267 10.63 -32.83 2.90
C ILE A 267 11.44 -32.16 4.01
N TYR A 268 12.73 -31.97 3.76
CA TYR A 268 13.63 -31.31 4.71
C TYR A 268 13.27 -29.84 4.88
N ARG A 269 13.24 -29.39 6.14
CA ARG A 269 12.97 -27.98 6.46
C ARG A 269 14.16 -27.14 6.06
N ASP A 270 13.91 -25.90 5.65
CA ASP A 270 14.97 -24.91 5.46
C ASP A 270 15.54 -24.43 6.80
N ARG A 271 16.35 -25.28 7.43
CA ARG A 271 17.15 -24.92 8.61
C ARG A 271 18.32 -24.01 8.26
N GLY A 272 18.62 -23.88 6.96
CA GLY A 272 19.66 -23.02 6.45
C GLY A 272 19.20 -21.58 6.29
N GLU A 273 17.92 -21.25 6.51
CA GLU A 273 17.36 -19.91 6.37
C GLU A 273 17.75 -19.26 5.03
N PHE A 274 17.77 -20.06 3.97
CA PHE A 274 18.08 -19.61 2.61
C PHE A 274 16.97 -18.71 2.06
N VAL A 275 15.74 -18.88 2.55
CA VAL A 275 14.62 -18.01 2.22
C VAL A 275 14.02 -17.42 3.50
N GLU A 276 13.89 -16.10 3.51
CA GLU A 276 13.11 -15.38 4.50
C GLU A 276 11.64 -15.34 4.06
N ILE A 277 10.72 -15.76 4.95
CA ILE A 277 9.28 -15.66 4.72
C ILE A 277 8.65 -14.71 5.71
N GLU A 278 8.03 -13.66 5.20
CA GLU A 278 7.13 -12.79 5.94
C GLU A 278 5.68 -13.16 5.62
N ALA A 279 4.87 -13.35 6.67
CA ALA A 279 3.46 -13.70 6.54
C ALA A 279 2.56 -12.77 7.37
N LEU A 280 1.46 -12.32 6.75
CA LEU A 280 0.49 -11.40 7.34
C LEU A 280 -0.91 -11.62 6.77
N ALA A 281 -1.96 -11.45 7.58
CA ALA A 281 -3.34 -11.37 7.13
C ALA A 281 -3.82 -9.91 7.14
N VAL A 282 -4.61 -9.48 6.15
CA VAL A 282 -5.15 -8.12 6.04
C VAL A 282 -6.64 -8.16 5.64
N PRO A 283 -7.57 -7.60 6.44
CA PRO A 283 -7.34 -7.11 7.80
C PRO A 283 -6.95 -8.25 8.75
N ARG A 284 -6.24 -7.92 9.83
CA ARG A 284 -5.82 -8.89 10.85
C ARG A 284 -6.96 -9.32 11.74
N ALA A 285 -7.95 -8.44 11.92
CA ALA A 285 -9.15 -8.68 12.70
C ALA A 285 -10.39 -8.64 11.81
N ILE A 286 -11.23 -9.67 11.91
CA ILE A 286 -12.44 -9.85 11.10
C ILE A 286 -13.66 -10.19 11.97
N ALA A 287 -14.85 -9.87 11.48
CA ALA A 287 -16.09 -10.40 12.04
C ALA A 287 -16.32 -11.86 11.61
N PRO A 288 -17.14 -12.66 12.32
CA PRO A 288 -17.57 -13.97 11.84
C PRO A 288 -18.20 -13.88 10.44
N GLY A 289 -17.85 -14.83 9.57
CA GLY A 289 -18.29 -14.86 8.17
C GLY A 289 -17.55 -13.90 7.23
N ALA A 290 -16.75 -12.97 7.77
CA ALA A 290 -15.94 -12.05 6.95
C ALA A 290 -14.66 -12.73 6.46
N ALA A 291 -14.01 -12.07 5.50
CA ALA A 291 -12.79 -12.55 4.87
C ALA A 291 -11.57 -11.73 5.28
N THR A 292 -10.40 -12.34 5.15
CA THR A 292 -9.10 -11.68 5.21
C THR A 292 -8.23 -12.16 4.06
N ARG A 293 -7.28 -11.34 3.62
CA ARG A 293 -6.30 -11.68 2.60
C ARG A 293 -4.96 -11.98 3.24
N ALA A 294 -4.45 -13.18 3.01
CA ALA A 294 -3.11 -13.57 3.38
C ALA A 294 -2.09 -13.00 2.38
N HIS A 295 -0.96 -12.53 2.91
CA HIS A 295 0.20 -12.04 2.18
C HIS A 295 1.41 -12.80 2.66
N LEU A 296 2.00 -13.61 1.78
CA LEU A 296 3.27 -14.30 2.00
C LEU A 296 4.30 -13.71 1.06
N VAL A 297 5.41 -13.23 1.61
CA VAL A 297 6.51 -12.67 0.84
C VAL A 297 7.77 -13.45 1.15
N MET A 298 8.34 -14.05 0.11
CA MET A 298 9.51 -14.92 0.17
C MET A 298 10.69 -14.23 -0.52
N ARG A 299 11.82 -14.14 0.18
CA ARG A 299 13.04 -13.50 -0.32
C ARG A 299 14.25 -14.40 -0.09
N PRO A 300 15.08 -14.65 -1.11
CA PRO A 300 16.37 -15.29 -0.89
C PRO A 300 17.23 -14.47 0.07
N ASN A 301 17.89 -15.16 0.99
CA ASN A 301 18.83 -14.58 1.94
C ASN A 301 20.17 -14.28 1.26
N LEU A 302 20.44 -13.00 1.01
CA LEU A 302 21.62 -12.57 0.27
C LEU A 302 22.92 -12.74 1.06
N ASP A 303 22.87 -12.71 2.40
CA ASP A 303 24.05 -12.97 3.24
C ASP A 303 24.53 -14.42 3.10
N ARG A 304 23.59 -15.32 2.77
CA ARG A 304 23.87 -16.72 2.46
C ARG A 304 24.09 -16.97 0.96
N ARG A 305 24.12 -15.90 0.15
CA ARG A 305 24.20 -15.95 -1.32
C ARG A 305 23.14 -16.87 -1.94
N ALA A 306 22.00 -17.01 -1.27
CA ALA A 306 20.91 -17.86 -1.72
C ALA A 306 20.22 -17.25 -2.94
N HIS A 307 19.71 -18.12 -3.80
CA HIS A 307 18.95 -17.74 -4.99
C HIS A 307 18.00 -18.87 -5.39
N TRP A 308 16.94 -18.52 -6.12
CA TRP A 308 15.98 -19.48 -6.63
C TRP A 308 16.59 -20.34 -7.72
N ASN A 309 16.25 -21.62 -7.73
CA ASN A 309 16.45 -22.49 -8.89
C ASN A 309 15.13 -22.60 -9.66
N ASN A 310 15.14 -22.14 -10.91
CA ASN A 310 13.97 -22.08 -11.78
C ASN A 310 14.02 -23.11 -12.90
N GLU A 311 14.91 -24.11 -12.79
CA GLU A 311 15.00 -25.22 -13.74
C GLU A 311 14.12 -26.42 -13.34
N ALA A 312 13.54 -26.36 -12.14
CA ALA A 312 12.75 -27.44 -11.56
C ALA A 312 11.24 -27.10 -11.56
N GLU A 313 10.58 -27.14 -10.40
CA GLU A 313 9.15 -26.87 -10.26
C GLU A 313 8.89 -25.49 -9.63
N ASP A 314 7.67 -25.00 -9.81
CA ASP A 314 7.18 -23.75 -9.24
C ASP A 314 7.33 -23.71 -7.71
N LEU A 315 7.43 -22.50 -7.15
CA LEU A 315 7.19 -22.30 -5.72
C LEU A 315 5.72 -22.65 -5.44
N LEU A 316 5.49 -23.52 -4.45
CA LEU A 316 4.16 -23.95 -4.03
C LEU A 316 3.91 -23.58 -2.57
N VAL A 317 2.74 -23.02 -2.28
CA VAL A 317 2.24 -22.84 -0.92
C VAL A 317 1.01 -23.72 -0.70
N TRP A 318 1.10 -24.56 0.32
CA TRP A 318 -0.01 -25.38 0.81
C TRP A 318 -0.60 -24.77 2.08
N VAL A 319 -1.92 -24.58 2.09
CA VAL A 319 -2.65 -23.96 3.21
C VAL A 319 -3.50 -25.03 3.91
N ASN A 320 -3.36 -25.11 5.24
CA ASN A 320 -4.13 -25.99 6.10
C ASN A 320 -5.13 -25.15 6.90
N PRO A 321 -6.28 -24.74 6.31
CA PRO A 321 -7.28 -23.97 7.01
C PRO A 321 -7.82 -24.75 8.21
N PRO A 322 -8.10 -24.08 9.35
CA PRO A 322 -8.83 -24.69 10.46
C PRO A 322 -10.20 -25.21 10.02
N GLU A 323 -10.79 -26.09 10.82
CA GLU A 323 -12.13 -26.62 10.53
C GLU A 323 -13.15 -25.49 10.30
N GLY A 324 -13.93 -25.63 9.22
CA GLY A 324 -14.96 -24.67 8.82
C GLY A 324 -14.46 -23.41 8.10
N TRP A 325 -13.15 -23.17 8.02
CA TRP A 325 -12.60 -22.05 7.27
C TRP A 325 -12.50 -22.38 5.78
N ASP A 326 -12.91 -21.44 4.94
CA ASP A 326 -12.74 -21.54 3.50
C ASP A 326 -11.47 -20.83 3.04
N VAL A 327 -10.85 -21.36 1.98
CA VAL A 327 -9.72 -20.75 1.25
C VAL A 327 -10.17 -20.59 -0.20
N ASP A 328 -9.86 -19.47 -0.85
CA ASP A 328 -10.25 -19.25 -2.26
C ASP A 328 -9.36 -19.98 -3.27
N GLU A 329 -8.13 -20.33 -2.89
CA GLU A 329 -7.17 -21.05 -3.74
C GLU A 329 -6.26 -21.98 -2.93
N ARG A 330 -6.19 -23.27 -3.30
CA ARG A 330 -5.27 -24.24 -2.72
C ARG A 330 -4.96 -25.42 -3.66
N PRO A 331 -3.69 -25.72 -3.96
CA PRO A 331 -2.49 -24.97 -3.57
C PRO A 331 -2.39 -23.64 -4.33
N VAL A 332 -1.58 -22.72 -3.81
CA VAL A 332 -1.20 -21.50 -4.54
C VAL A 332 0.20 -21.70 -5.12
N THR A 333 0.40 -21.37 -6.38
CA THR A 333 1.69 -21.53 -7.08
C THR A 333 2.18 -20.21 -7.64
N VAL A 334 3.49 -20.02 -7.66
CA VAL A 334 4.13 -18.87 -8.32
C VAL A 334 4.89 -19.38 -9.54
N PRO A 335 4.46 -19.01 -10.76
CA PRO A 335 5.13 -19.43 -11.98
C PRO A 335 6.60 -19.00 -12.00
N LEU A 336 7.44 -19.90 -12.50
CA LEU A 336 8.87 -19.62 -12.67
C LEU A 336 9.13 -18.51 -13.70
N PRO A 337 10.06 -17.57 -13.43
CA PRO A 337 10.49 -16.60 -14.41
C PRO A 337 11.34 -17.28 -15.52
N PRO A 338 11.53 -16.63 -16.67
CA PRO A 338 12.36 -17.18 -17.75
C PRO A 338 13.84 -17.38 -17.41
N ALA A 339 14.35 -16.68 -16.38
CA ALA A 339 15.73 -16.82 -15.93
C ALA A 339 15.92 -18.15 -15.19
N LEU A 340 16.99 -18.89 -15.46
CA LEU A 340 17.26 -20.20 -14.82
C LEU A 340 17.51 -20.08 -13.30
N VAL A 341 18.14 -18.99 -12.89
CA VAL A 341 18.36 -18.64 -11.48
C VAL A 341 18.08 -17.17 -11.28
N SER A 342 17.63 -16.81 -10.07
CA SER A 342 17.24 -15.43 -9.79
C SER A 342 17.10 -15.12 -8.29
N GLN A 343 17.07 -13.82 -7.96
CA GLN A 343 16.96 -13.30 -6.59
C GLN A 343 15.70 -12.47 -6.37
N GLU A 344 14.70 -12.61 -7.26
CA GLU A 344 13.45 -11.88 -7.17
C GLU A 344 12.71 -12.19 -5.87
N THR A 345 11.96 -11.21 -5.38
CA THR A 345 10.98 -11.45 -4.32
C THR A 345 9.77 -12.19 -4.91
N ARG A 346 9.43 -13.34 -4.35
CA ARG A 346 8.19 -14.06 -4.68
C ARG A 346 7.09 -13.70 -3.71
N ARG A 347 5.87 -13.55 -4.22
CA ARG A 347 4.69 -13.21 -3.43
C ARG A 347 3.60 -14.22 -3.68
N VAL A 348 2.97 -14.68 -2.61
CA VAL A 348 1.78 -15.52 -2.64
C VAL A 348 0.71 -14.81 -1.84
N GLU A 349 -0.48 -14.75 -2.42
CA GLU A 349 -1.65 -14.17 -1.76
C GLU A 349 -2.85 -15.06 -2.00
N PHE A 350 -3.70 -15.19 -1.00
CA PHE A 350 -4.95 -15.93 -1.05
C PHE A 350 -5.90 -15.36 0.00
N GLU A 351 -7.18 -15.68 -0.10
CA GLU A 351 -8.22 -15.22 0.81
C GLU A 351 -8.72 -16.35 1.69
N LEU A 352 -8.98 -16.00 2.94
CA LEU A 352 -9.52 -16.87 3.97
C LEU A 352 -10.87 -16.30 4.40
N ARG A 353 -11.89 -17.15 4.49
CA ARG A 353 -13.19 -16.76 5.07
C ARG A 353 -13.46 -17.56 6.34
N SER A 354 -13.77 -16.83 7.41
CA SER A 354 -14.16 -17.46 8.68
C SER A 354 -15.58 -18.04 8.61
N PRO A 355 -15.90 -19.07 9.42
CA PRO A 355 -17.27 -19.52 9.61
C PRO A 355 -18.18 -18.37 10.07
N ALA A 356 -19.44 -18.38 9.64
CA ALA A 356 -20.43 -17.37 10.03
C ALA A 356 -20.73 -17.37 11.55
N ASP A 357 -20.52 -18.50 12.21
CA ASP A 357 -20.69 -18.73 13.64
C ASP A 357 -19.36 -18.78 14.40
N ALA A 358 -18.27 -18.30 13.79
CA ALA A 358 -16.94 -18.32 14.39
C ALA A 358 -16.94 -17.63 15.77
N SER A 359 -16.36 -18.31 16.77
CA SER A 359 -16.20 -17.74 18.10
C SER A 359 -15.10 -16.68 18.12
N PRO A 360 -15.24 -15.62 18.93
CA PRO A 360 -14.19 -14.61 19.07
C PRO A 360 -12.90 -15.20 19.62
N GLY A 361 -11.77 -14.72 19.11
CA GLY A 361 -10.45 -15.17 19.55
C GLY A 361 -9.42 -15.14 18.44
N ARG A 362 -8.18 -15.47 18.81
CA ARG A 362 -7.09 -15.62 17.85
C ARG A 362 -7.15 -17.02 17.23
N VAL A 363 -7.11 -17.06 15.91
CA VAL A 363 -7.06 -18.26 15.10
C VAL A 363 -5.72 -18.32 14.38
N THR A 364 -5.09 -19.49 14.43
CA THR A 364 -3.86 -19.80 13.71
C THR A 364 -4.23 -20.59 12.46
N VAL A 365 -3.74 -20.16 11.30
CA VAL A 365 -3.89 -20.87 10.03
C VAL A 365 -2.51 -21.37 9.61
N PRO A 366 -2.22 -22.67 9.79
CA PRO A 366 -0.96 -23.26 9.33
C PRO A 366 -0.88 -23.29 7.80
N ALA A 367 0.31 -23.04 7.28
CA ALA A 367 0.67 -23.21 5.88
C ALA A 367 2.12 -23.66 5.78
N TYR A 368 2.56 -24.07 4.60
CA TYR A 368 3.98 -24.24 4.31
C TYR A 368 4.28 -23.93 2.86
N ALA A 369 5.50 -23.45 2.62
CA ALA A 369 6.05 -23.24 1.29
C ALA A 369 7.00 -24.39 0.93
N LEU A 370 6.92 -24.86 -0.32
CA LEU A 370 7.86 -25.80 -0.93
C LEU A 370 8.56 -25.09 -2.10
N TYR A 371 9.88 -25.15 -2.13
CA TYR A 371 10.67 -24.44 -3.13
C TYR A 371 12.03 -25.06 -3.38
N TYR A 372 12.58 -24.75 -4.55
CA TYR A 372 13.97 -25.05 -4.91
C TYR A 372 14.85 -23.81 -4.71
N VAL A 373 15.92 -23.98 -3.95
CA VAL A 373 16.88 -22.91 -3.60
C VAL A 373 18.30 -23.45 -3.65
N CYS A 374 19.26 -22.66 -4.14
CA CYS A 374 20.67 -23.04 -4.13
C CYS A 374 21.42 -22.34 -3.00
N GLU A 375 22.37 -23.06 -2.39
CA GLU A 375 23.32 -22.50 -1.43
C GLU A 375 24.51 -21.90 -2.21
N ASP A 376 24.89 -20.65 -1.92
CA ASP A 376 25.99 -19.95 -2.63
C ASP A 376 25.84 -19.91 -4.17
N VAL A 377 26.78 -19.27 -4.89
CA VAL A 377 26.73 -19.13 -6.36
C VAL A 377 27.03 -20.45 -7.08
N ASP A 378 27.91 -21.28 -6.51
CA ASP A 378 28.35 -22.56 -7.09
C ASP A 378 27.94 -23.79 -6.25
N GLY A 379 27.06 -23.62 -5.26
CA GLY A 379 26.70 -24.69 -4.34
C GLY A 379 25.49 -25.51 -4.78
N THR A 380 25.07 -26.40 -3.88
CA THR A 380 24.02 -27.38 -4.17
C THR A 380 22.63 -26.74 -4.21
N CYS A 381 21.84 -27.09 -5.22
CA CYS A 381 20.42 -26.77 -5.24
C CYS A 381 19.60 -27.81 -4.48
N LEU A 382 18.65 -27.32 -3.68
CA LEU A 382 17.99 -28.06 -2.62
C LEU A 382 16.48 -27.86 -2.74
N TYR A 383 15.71 -28.95 -2.63
CA TYR A 383 14.27 -28.86 -2.41
C TYR A 383 13.98 -28.76 -0.91
N ARG A 384 13.26 -27.71 -0.52
CA ARG A 384 13.06 -27.35 0.89
C ARG A 384 11.61 -27.02 1.21
N ARG A 385 11.28 -27.22 2.48
CA ARG A 385 10.02 -26.85 3.11
C ARG A 385 10.24 -25.76 4.15
N GLN A 386 9.36 -24.78 4.22
CA GLN A 386 9.33 -23.83 5.32
C GLN A 386 7.90 -23.70 5.84
N ASP A 387 7.70 -24.03 7.11
CA ASP A 387 6.42 -23.92 7.77
C ASP A 387 6.13 -22.45 8.09
N VAL A 388 4.89 -22.03 7.86
CA VAL A 388 4.43 -20.65 8.00
C VAL A 388 3.13 -20.64 8.80
N THR A 389 2.97 -19.63 9.65
CA THR A 389 1.76 -19.45 10.44
C THR A 389 1.17 -18.07 10.17
N LEU A 390 -0.10 -18.05 9.79
CA LEU A 390 -0.91 -16.83 9.75
C LEU A 390 -1.74 -16.71 11.02
N GLU A 391 -1.77 -15.52 11.59
CA GLU A 391 -2.64 -15.20 12.74
C GLU A 391 -3.77 -14.28 12.28
N VAL A 392 -5.01 -14.68 12.60
CA VAL A 392 -6.23 -13.90 12.34
C VAL A 392 -7.01 -13.78 13.65
N GLU A 393 -7.54 -12.60 13.96
CA GLU A 393 -8.38 -12.36 15.12
C GLU A 393 -9.86 -12.29 14.69
N VAL A 394 -10.72 -13.12 15.29
CA VAL A 394 -12.18 -13.00 15.12
C VAL A 394 -12.73 -12.10 16.23
N ARG A 395 -13.40 -11.01 15.86
CA ARG A 395 -14.02 -10.03 16.78
C ARG A 395 -15.54 -10.01 16.61
N ARG A 396 -16.27 -9.74 17.69
CA ARG A 396 -17.73 -9.58 17.66
C ARG A 396 -18.16 -8.28 17.01
#